data_AF-X1M143-F1
#
_entry.id   AF-X1M143-F1
#
_cell.length_a   1.000
_cell.length_b   1.000
_cell.length_c   1.000
_cell.angle_alpha   90.00
_cell.angle_beta   90.00
_cell.angle_gamma   90.00
#
_symmetry.space_group_name_H-M   'P 1'
#
loop_
_entity.id
_entity.type
_entity.pdbx_description
1 polymer ?
#
loop_
_entity_poly.entity_id
_entity_poly.type
_entity_poly.pdbx_seq_one_letter_code
_entity_poly.pdbx_strand_id
1 'polypeptide(L)'
;MDSHSVTDRLKFGVEEDDNRDSLEQKSIKFGKPLLMTVLDLIENENLKSYPQDEENVVYSHKITKEDLKINWDSSTVKIVNKIRAFSSNPGAYCLWKGLRIKILKANVLSRAESSAYLDKLKFDESEKNGLVVEADKKTGILVKCNKNEMLKIELLQPQDRKVMSAADFINGYRLEASENFE
;
A
#
# COMPACT_ATOMS: atom_id res chain seq x y z
N MET A 1 0.48 -2.06 -27.17
CA MET A 1 1.17 -2.83 -26.12
C MET A 1 0.10 -3.71 -25.49
N ASP A 2 0.35 -5.01 -25.36
CA ASP A 2 -0.59 -5.99 -24.79
C ASP A 2 -2.01 -5.98 -25.42
N SER A 3 -2.10 -5.78 -26.74
CA SER A 3 -3.36 -5.67 -27.50
C SER A 3 -3.68 -6.90 -28.35
N HIS A 4 -2.84 -7.95 -28.30
CA HIS A 4 -3.07 -9.18 -29.05
C HIS A 4 -4.13 -10.05 -28.37
N SER A 5 -4.72 -10.97 -29.13
CA SER A 5 -5.68 -11.95 -28.61
C SER A 5 -5.12 -12.73 -27.42
N VAL A 6 -5.99 -13.07 -26.47
CA VAL A 6 -5.66 -13.87 -25.28
C VAL A 6 -5.83 -15.34 -25.63
N THR A 7 -4.85 -16.17 -25.29
CA THR A 7 -4.88 -17.63 -25.56
C THR A 7 -5.49 -18.40 -24.41
N ASP A 8 -5.04 -18.09 -23.19
CA ASP A 8 -5.53 -18.70 -21.97
C ASP A 8 -5.48 -17.70 -20.80
N ARG A 9 -6.24 -17.97 -19.74
CA ARG A 9 -6.37 -17.09 -18.58
C ARG A 9 -6.54 -17.89 -17.30
N LEU A 10 -6.00 -17.37 -16.21
CA LEU A 10 -6.26 -17.87 -14.87
C LEU A 10 -6.69 -16.71 -13.96
N LYS A 11 -7.38 -17.06 -12.87
CA LYS A 11 -7.79 -16.11 -11.83
C LYS A 11 -7.38 -16.65 -10.47
N PHE A 12 -6.90 -15.76 -9.61
CA PHE A 12 -6.64 -16.06 -8.20
C PHE A 12 -7.06 -14.87 -7.33
N GLY A 13 -7.36 -15.14 -6.07
CA GLY A 13 -7.75 -14.14 -5.08
C GLY A 13 -6.57 -13.27 -4.63
N VAL A 14 -6.88 -12.02 -4.31
CA VAL A 14 -6.00 -11.08 -3.61
C VAL A 14 -6.52 -10.96 -2.18
N GLU A 15 -5.71 -11.40 -1.23
CA GLU A 15 -6.07 -11.41 0.19
C GLU A 15 -5.79 -10.05 0.86
N GLU A 16 -6.33 -9.85 2.06
CA GLU A 16 -6.15 -8.59 2.81
C GLU A 16 -4.68 -8.29 3.13
N ASP A 17 -3.90 -9.33 3.42
CA ASP A 17 -2.46 -9.22 3.73
C ASP A 17 -1.56 -9.32 2.50
N ASP A 18 -2.13 -9.53 1.30
CA ASP A 18 -1.31 -9.57 0.09
C ASP A 18 -0.66 -8.21 -0.17
N ASN A 19 0.59 -8.27 -0.61
CA ASN A 19 1.35 -7.12 -1.04
C ASN A 19 1.98 -7.42 -2.42
N ARG A 20 2.74 -6.46 -2.94
CA ARG A 20 3.44 -6.62 -4.22
C ARG A 20 4.22 -7.94 -4.30
N ASP A 21 5.03 -8.21 -3.28
CA ASP A 21 5.95 -9.34 -3.24
C ASP A 21 5.18 -10.67 -3.19
N SER A 22 4.12 -10.77 -2.38
CA SER A 22 3.30 -11.98 -2.28
C SER A 22 2.49 -12.22 -3.56
N LEU A 23 1.97 -11.16 -4.20
CA LEU A 23 1.26 -11.25 -5.47
C LEU A 23 2.17 -11.64 -6.63
N GLU A 24 3.42 -11.20 -6.62
CA GLU A 24 4.43 -11.67 -7.57
C GLU A 24 4.67 -13.18 -7.43
N GLN A 25 4.83 -13.68 -6.19
CA GLN A 25 5.01 -15.11 -5.96
C GLN A 25 3.77 -15.93 -6.36
N LYS A 26 2.55 -15.43 -6.09
CA LYS A 26 1.30 -16.06 -6.55
C LYS A 26 1.24 -16.09 -8.08
N SER A 27 1.55 -14.98 -8.75
CA SER A 27 1.59 -14.89 -10.21
C SER A 27 2.56 -15.90 -10.81
N ILE A 28 3.76 -16.05 -10.23
CA ILE A 28 4.74 -17.05 -10.67
C ILE A 28 4.22 -18.47 -10.44
N LYS A 29 3.65 -18.75 -9.27
CA LYS A 29 3.15 -20.08 -8.90
C LYS A 29 2.07 -20.57 -9.85
N PHE A 30 1.13 -19.70 -10.23
CA PHE A 30 0.01 -20.06 -11.12
C PHE A 30 0.34 -19.89 -12.60
N GLY A 31 1.15 -18.89 -12.96
CA GLY A 31 1.51 -18.59 -14.34
C GLY A 31 2.46 -19.61 -14.96
N LYS A 32 3.35 -20.23 -14.17
CA LYS A 32 4.28 -21.26 -14.67
C LYS A 32 3.54 -22.47 -15.28
N PRO A 33 2.62 -23.15 -14.57
CA PRO A 33 1.82 -24.23 -15.15
C PRO A 33 1.02 -23.79 -16.39
N LEU A 34 0.39 -22.60 -16.34
CA LEU A 34 -0.37 -22.08 -17.47
C LEU A 34 0.51 -21.92 -18.73
N LEU A 35 1.73 -21.40 -18.56
CA LEU A 35 2.68 -21.26 -19.65
C LEU A 35 3.03 -22.63 -20.25
N MET A 36 3.26 -23.65 -19.43
CA MET A 36 3.55 -25.00 -19.91
C MET A 36 2.37 -25.56 -20.74
N THR A 37 1.14 -25.42 -20.24
CA THR A 37 -0.06 -25.83 -21.00
C THR A 37 -0.16 -25.12 -22.34
N VAL A 38 0.13 -23.81 -22.39
CA VAL A 38 0.08 -23.04 -23.63
C VAL A 38 1.16 -23.49 -24.61
N LEU A 39 2.38 -23.81 -24.13
CA LEU A 39 3.45 -24.33 -24.98
C LEU A 39 3.10 -25.70 -25.57
N ASP A 40 2.49 -26.59 -24.78
CA ASP A 40 2.04 -27.89 -25.26
C ASP A 40 0.93 -27.73 -26.33
N LEU A 41 0.02 -26.76 -26.16
CA LEU A 41 -1.02 -26.45 -27.15
C LEU A 41 -0.42 -25.90 -28.46
N ILE A 42 0.69 -25.16 -28.38
CA ILE A 42 1.42 -24.68 -29.56
C ILE A 42 2.06 -25.86 -30.28
N GLU A 43 2.77 -26.73 -29.56
CA GLU A 43 3.47 -27.89 -30.15
C GLU A 43 2.51 -28.85 -30.85
N ASN A 44 1.30 -29.01 -30.30
CA ASN A 44 0.26 -29.87 -30.87
C ASN A 44 -0.67 -29.16 -31.88
N GLU A 45 -0.33 -27.96 -32.33
CA GLU A 45 -1.14 -27.16 -33.28
C GLU A 45 -2.60 -26.94 -32.87
N ASN A 46 -2.87 -26.91 -31.55
CA ASN A 46 -4.22 -26.84 -30.97
C ASN A 46 -4.50 -25.51 -30.25
N LEU A 47 -3.61 -24.53 -30.37
CA LEU A 47 -3.75 -23.23 -29.71
C LEU A 47 -4.96 -22.45 -30.26
N LYS A 48 -5.87 -22.06 -29.36
CA LYS A 48 -6.98 -21.15 -29.65
C LYS A 48 -6.67 -19.77 -29.10
N SER A 49 -7.15 -18.74 -29.77
CA SER A 49 -7.01 -17.33 -29.37
C SER A 49 -8.36 -16.65 -29.37
N TYR A 50 -8.58 -15.77 -28.39
CA TYR A 50 -9.82 -15.04 -28.17
C TYR A 50 -9.56 -13.54 -28.22
N PRO A 51 -10.36 -12.74 -28.94
CA PRO A 51 -10.21 -11.29 -28.94
C PRO A 51 -10.39 -10.72 -27.52
N GLN A 52 -9.70 -9.61 -27.24
CA GLN A 52 -9.90 -8.88 -25.99
C GLN A 52 -11.24 -8.13 -26.00
N ASP A 53 -11.80 -7.93 -24.82
CA ASP A 53 -13.00 -7.12 -24.64
C ASP A 53 -12.61 -5.64 -24.54
N GLU A 54 -12.84 -4.88 -25.62
CA GLU A 54 -12.42 -3.48 -25.73
C GLU A 54 -13.11 -2.57 -24.71
N GLU A 55 -14.33 -2.90 -24.27
CA GLU A 55 -15.06 -2.10 -23.27
C GLU A 55 -14.42 -2.15 -21.88
N ASN A 56 -13.63 -3.20 -21.62
CA ASN A 56 -12.98 -3.45 -20.34
C ASN A 56 -11.47 -3.15 -20.33
N VAL A 57 -10.95 -2.49 -21.36
CA VAL A 57 -9.52 -2.14 -21.44
C VAL A 57 -9.20 -1.04 -20.44
N VAL A 58 -8.28 -1.34 -19.52
CA VAL A 58 -7.73 -0.38 -18.55
C VAL A 58 -6.21 -0.38 -18.67
N TYR A 59 -5.62 0.80 -18.81
CA TYR A 59 -4.17 0.95 -18.90
C TYR A 59 -3.54 1.15 -17.51
N SER A 60 -2.51 0.36 -17.21
CA SER A 60 -1.64 0.57 -16.04
C SER A 60 -0.41 1.35 -16.46
N HIS A 61 -0.24 2.57 -15.94
CA HIS A 61 0.90 3.42 -16.27
C HIS A 61 2.16 2.98 -15.52
N LYS A 62 3.32 3.43 -16.02
CA LYS A 62 4.60 3.22 -15.34
C LYS A 62 4.60 3.96 -14.00
N ILE A 63 5.01 3.27 -12.94
CA ILE A 63 5.14 3.84 -11.60
C ILE A 63 6.16 4.98 -11.61
N THR A 64 5.71 6.17 -11.21
CA THR A 64 6.53 7.37 -11.02
C THR A 64 6.95 7.53 -9.56
N LYS A 65 7.79 8.53 -9.23
CA LYS A 65 8.14 8.81 -7.83
C LYS A 65 6.96 9.42 -7.08
N GLU A 66 6.18 10.24 -7.78
CA GLU A 66 5.00 10.93 -7.32
C GLU A 66 3.90 9.93 -6.94
N ASP A 67 3.76 8.85 -7.72
CA ASP A 67 2.86 7.74 -7.38
C ASP A 67 3.19 7.10 -6.04
N LEU A 68 4.41 7.20 -5.53
CA LEU A 68 4.81 6.58 -4.27
C LEU A 68 4.56 7.47 -3.05
N LYS A 69 4.39 8.79 -3.25
CA LYS A 69 4.14 9.71 -2.14
C LYS A 69 2.75 9.43 -1.57
N ILE A 70 2.65 9.23 -0.26
CA ILE A 70 1.38 9.04 0.43
C ILE A 70 0.60 10.35 0.35
N ASN A 71 -0.64 10.25 -0.11
CA ASN A 71 -1.57 11.36 -0.09
C ASN A 71 -2.50 11.14 1.12
N TRP A 72 -2.27 11.90 2.20
CA TRP A 72 -3.04 11.81 3.43
C TRP A 72 -4.50 12.28 3.29
N ASP A 73 -4.83 13.00 2.21
CA ASP A 73 -6.22 13.34 1.84
C ASP A 73 -6.99 12.16 1.22
N SER A 74 -6.35 11.00 1.07
CA SER A 74 -7.03 9.75 0.69
C SER A 74 -7.64 9.05 1.90
N SER A 75 -8.58 8.14 1.66
CA SER A 75 -9.06 7.24 2.72
C SER A 75 -7.95 6.32 3.21
N THR A 76 -8.03 5.89 4.46
CA THR A 76 -7.08 4.97 5.10
C THR A 76 -6.93 3.67 4.32
N VAL A 77 -8.02 3.12 3.79
CA VAL A 77 -8.01 1.93 2.92
C VAL A 77 -7.17 2.16 1.66
N LYS A 78 -7.33 3.32 1.00
CA LYS A 78 -6.51 3.65 -0.19
C LYS A 78 -5.04 3.77 0.18
N ILE A 79 -4.72 4.38 1.32
CA ILE A 79 -3.35 4.53 1.80
C ILE A 79 -2.73 3.16 2.13
N VAL A 80 -3.45 2.28 2.84
CA VAL A 80 -2.97 0.92 3.15
C VAL A 80 -2.77 0.11 1.87
N ASN A 81 -3.71 0.15 0.92
CA ASN A 81 -3.55 -0.53 -0.36
C ASN A 81 -2.34 0.00 -1.13
N LYS A 82 -2.07 1.30 -1.06
CA LYS A 82 -0.87 1.92 -1.65
C LYS A 82 0.42 1.41 -1.00
N ILE A 83 0.43 1.31 0.32
CA ILE A 83 1.55 0.74 1.08
C ILE A 83 1.81 -0.71 0.68
N ARG A 84 0.75 -1.53 0.52
CA ARG A 84 0.86 -2.92 0.07
C ARG A 84 1.33 -3.04 -1.39
N ALA A 85 0.74 -2.26 -2.29
CA ALA A 85 1.03 -2.25 -3.73
C ALA A 85 2.47 -1.81 -4.05
N PHE A 86 3.06 -0.95 -3.23
CA PHE A 86 4.43 -0.47 -3.39
C PHE A 86 5.38 -0.97 -2.29
N SER A 87 5.02 -2.03 -1.57
CA SER A 87 5.80 -2.59 -0.45
C SER A 87 7.26 -2.89 -0.81
N SER A 88 8.14 -2.82 0.21
CA SER A 88 9.59 -3.10 0.17
C SER A 88 10.41 -2.20 -0.78
N ASN A 89 10.16 -2.30 -2.07
CA ASN A 89 10.78 -1.51 -3.13
C ASN A 89 9.80 -1.38 -4.31
N PRO A 90 9.44 -0.17 -4.76
CA PRO A 90 10.09 1.11 -4.47
C PRO A 90 9.73 1.76 -3.11
N GLY A 91 8.64 1.35 -2.46
CA GLY A 91 8.21 1.84 -1.14
C GLY A 91 7.32 3.09 -1.21
N ALA A 92 6.07 2.97 -0.74
CA ALA A 92 5.23 4.14 -0.45
C ALA A 92 5.88 4.96 0.67
N TYR A 93 5.86 6.29 0.56
CA TYR A 93 6.59 7.16 1.49
C TYR A 93 5.85 8.44 1.85
N CYS A 94 6.15 9.00 3.02
CA CYS A 94 5.83 10.37 3.40
C CYS A 94 7.11 11.15 3.69
N LEU A 95 6.95 12.46 3.88
CA LEU A 95 8.01 13.33 4.38
C LEU A 95 7.70 13.75 5.82
N TRP A 96 8.74 13.84 6.63
CA TRP A 96 8.66 14.33 8.00
C TRP A 96 9.87 15.23 8.27
N LYS A 97 9.67 16.53 8.48
CA LYS A 97 10.78 17.50 8.66
C LYS A 97 11.84 17.38 7.54
N GLY A 98 11.39 17.15 6.30
CA GLY A 98 12.27 16.93 5.14
C GLY A 98 12.89 15.53 5.04
N LEU A 99 12.77 14.69 6.07
CA LEU A 99 13.22 13.30 6.06
C LEU A 99 12.21 12.42 5.31
N ARG A 100 12.67 11.69 4.30
CA ARG A 100 11.85 10.70 3.62
C ARG A 100 11.71 9.44 4.47
N ILE A 101 10.47 9.01 4.70
CA ILE A 101 10.15 7.81 5.47
C ILE A 101 9.28 6.91 4.60
N LYS A 102 9.77 5.72 4.29
CA LYS A 102 8.94 4.68 3.66
C LYS A 102 8.06 4.05 4.73
N ILE A 103 6.79 3.84 4.42
CA ILE A 103 5.87 3.09 5.27
C ILE A 103 5.73 1.70 4.67
N LEU A 104 6.06 0.67 5.46
CA LEU A 104 6.09 -0.71 5.00
C LEU A 104 4.88 -1.50 5.50
N LYS A 105 4.35 -1.15 6.67
CA LYS A 105 3.15 -1.77 7.23
C LYS A 105 2.34 -0.76 8.02
N ALA A 106 1.05 -0.69 7.69
CA ALA A 106 0.09 0.11 8.41
C ALA A 106 -1.30 -0.55 8.36
N ASN A 107 -2.11 -0.29 9.38
CA ASN A 107 -3.45 -0.85 9.54
C ASN A 107 -4.48 0.27 9.67
N VAL A 108 -5.68 0.03 9.15
CA VAL A 108 -6.82 0.92 9.31
C VAL A 108 -7.42 0.71 10.71
N LEU A 109 -7.71 1.80 11.41
CA LEU A 109 -8.51 1.74 12.63
C LEU A 109 -9.99 1.72 12.28
N SER A 110 -10.80 1.00 13.06
CA SER A 110 -12.24 1.07 12.92
C SER A 110 -12.76 2.49 13.19
N ARG A 111 -13.96 2.79 12.71
CA ARG A 111 -14.58 4.11 12.94
C ARG A 111 -14.78 4.40 14.42
N ALA A 112 -15.13 3.39 15.21
CA ALA A 112 -15.31 3.53 16.66
C ALA A 112 -13.98 3.85 17.35
N GLU A 113 -12.90 3.16 16.98
CA GLU A 113 -11.55 3.45 17.50
C GLU A 113 -11.10 4.86 17.10
N SER A 114 -11.29 5.22 15.83
CA SER A 114 -10.93 6.56 15.33
C SER A 114 -11.66 7.66 16.12
N SER A 115 -12.99 7.52 16.33
CA SER A 115 -13.77 8.47 17.14
C SER A 115 -13.24 8.56 18.58
N ALA A 116 -12.97 7.42 19.22
CA ALA A 116 -12.52 7.39 20.61
C ALA A 116 -11.19 8.15 20.81
N TYR A 117 -10.27 8.08 19.85
CA TYR A 117 -9.03 8.86 19.91
C TYR A 117 -9.25 10.36 19.70
N LEU A 118 -10.15 10.76 18.79
CA LEU A 118 -10.48 12.18 18.55
C LEU A 118 -11.16 12.81 19.76
N ASP A 119 -12.14 12.10 20.34
CA ASP A 119 -12.90 12.53 21.50
C ASP A 119 -11.99 12.71 22.72
N LYS A 120 -11.09 11.74 22.95
CA LYS A 120 -10.12 11.77 24.05
C LYS A 120 -9.19 12.99 23.96
N LEU A 121 -8.79 13.38 22.75
CA LEU A 121 -7.81 14.44 22.53
C LEU A 121 -8.44 15.82 22.31
N LYS A 122 -9.78 15.93 22.37
CA LYS A 122 -10.55 17.15 22.04
C LYS A 122 -10.10 17.73 20.70
N PHE A 123 -9.90 16.83 19.75
CA PHE A 123 -9.20 17.14 18.54
C PHE A 123 -10.11 17.92 17.58
N ASP A 124 -9.61 19.02 17.01
CA ASP A 124 -10.39 19.81 16.05
C ASP A 124 -10.43 19.08 14.70
N GLU A 125 -11.64 18.92 14.14
CA GLU A 125 -11.82 18.36 12.81
C GLU A 125 -11.10 19.18 11.73
N SER A 126 -10.83 20.47 12.00
CA SER A 126 -10.11 21.40 11.12
C SER A 126 -8.61 21.10 10.96
N GLU A 127 -8.03 20.26 11.81
CA GLU A 127 -6.62 19.87 11.75
C GLU A 127 -6.27 19.17 10.43
N LYS A 128 -5.02 19.30 10.01
CA LYS A 128 -4.58 18.79 8.70
C LYS A 128 -4.52 17.26 8.65
N ASN A 129 -4.80 16.71 7.46
CA ASN A 129 -4.49 15.31 7.17
C ASN A 129 -2.98 15.12 7.13
N GLY A 130 -2.51 13.98 7.63
CA GLY A 130 -1.10 13.70 7.88
C GLY A 130 -0.66 14.00 9.30
N LEU A 131 -1.52 14.58 10.15
CA LEU A 131 -1.16 14.87 11.53
C LEU A 131 -0.98 13.59 12.34
N VAL A 132 0.13 13.52 13.07
CA VAL A 132 0.38 12.50 14.08
C VAL A 132 -0.46 12.80 15.32
N VAL A 133 -1.53 12.04 15.48
CA VAL A 133 -2.48 12.16 16.60
C VAL A 133 -1.88 11.57 17.87
N GLU A 134 -1.17 10.45 17.74
CA GLU A 134 -0.48 9.80 18.86
C GLU A 134 0.83 9.17 18.38
N ALA A 135 1.87 9.29 19.20
CA ALA A 135 3.16 8.65 18.98
C ALA A 135 3.64 8.07 20.32
N ASP A 136 3.16 6.88 20.66
CA ASP A 136 3.55 6.18 21.89
C ASP A 136 4.06 4.77 21.57
N LYS A 137 4.97 4.25 22.40
CA LYS A 137 5.63 2.96 22.16
C LYS A 137 4.66 1.78 22.25
N LYS A 138 3.58 1.91 23.03
CA LYS A 138 2.56 0.86 23.21
C LYS A 138 1.50 0.94 22.12
N THR A 139 1.04 2.14 21.78
CA THR A 139 -0.05 2.31 20.79
C THR A 139 0.47 2.35 19.36
N GLY A 140 1.68 2.87 19.13
CA GLY A 140 2.29 3.06 17.82
C GLY A 140 2.20 4.51 17.36
N ILE A 141 2.26 4.71 16.04
CA ILE A 141 2.09 6.03 15.41
C ILE A 141 0.71 6.05 14.76
N LEU A 142 -0.17 6.90 15.27
CA LEU A 142 -1.52 7.13 14.74
C LEU A 142 -1.52 8.41 13.92
N VAL A 143 -2.00 8.33 12.68
CA VAL A 143 -2.02 9.45 11.73
C VAL A 143 -3.45 9.71 11.27
N LYS A 144 -3.88 10.97 11.38
CA LYS A 144 -5.16 11.44 10.83
C LYS A 144 -5.11 11.43 9.31
N CYS A 145 -6.12 10.84 8.70
CA CYS A 145 -6.37 10.85 7.27
C CYS A 145 -7.72 11.51 6.98
N ASN A 146 -8.12 11.50 5.71
CA ASN A 146 -9.39 12.07 5.27
C ASN A 146 -10.60 11.58 6.08
N LYS A 147 -11.59 12.46 6.25
CA LYS A 147 -12.85 12.21 6.99
C LYS A 147 -12.63 11.72 8.43
N ASN A 148 -11.56 12.19 9.07
CA ASN A 148 -11.20 11.82 10.45
C ASN A 148 -10.94 10.31 10.64
N GLU A 149 -10.64 9.59 9.56
CA GLU A 149 -10.18 8.21 9.65
C GLU A 149 -8.74 8.16 10.18
N MET A 150 -8.38 7.11 10.91
CA MET A 150 -7.03 6.93 11.44
C MET A 150 -6.30 5.74 10.84
N LEU A 151 -5.02 5.97 10.58
CA LEU A 151 -4.07 4.96 10.17
C LEU A 151 -3.07 4.71 11.31
N LYS A 152 -2.82 3.44 11.63
CA LYS A 152 -1.72 3.05 12.53
C LYS A 152 -0.54 2.53 11.72
N ILE A 153 0.62 3.17 11.88
CA ILE A 153 1.88 2.73 11.28
C ILE A 153 2.57 1.76 12.24
N GLU A 154 3.02 0.61 11.73
CA GLU A 154 3.72 -0.42 12.50
C GLU A 154 5.18 -0.56 12.11
N LEU A 155 5.47 -0.56 10.80
CA LEU A 155 6.81 -0.72 10.24
C LEU A 155 7.11 0.39 9.24
N LEU A 156 8.27 1.00 9.40
CA LEU A 156 8.72 2.11 8.57
C LEU A 156 10.23 2.04 8.36
N GLN A 157 10.71 2.75 7.35
CA GLN A 157 12.12 2.85 7.02
C GLN A 157 12.47 4.31 6.72
N PRO A 158 13.17 5.00 7.64
CA PRO A 158 13.74 6.30 7.35
C PRO A 158 14.80 6.18 6.25
N GLN A 159 15.01 7.24 5.49
CA GLN A 159 16.02 7.28 4.45
C GLN A 159 17.41 6.87 5.00
N ASP A 160 18.13 6.03 4.24
CA ASP A 160 19.46 5.53 4.56
C ASP A 160 19.57 4.78 5.91
N ARG A 161 18.46 4.16 6.34
CA ARG A 161 18.37 3.32 7.53
C ARG A 161 17.75 1.97 7.22
N LYS A 162 17.94 1.04 8.17
CA LYS A 162 17.24 -0.25 8.16
C LYS A 162 15.77 -0.04 8.50
N VAL A 163 14.94 -0.97 8.05
CA VAL A 163 13.54 -1.08 8.50
C VAL A 163 13.52 -1.19 10.02
N MET A 164 12.57 -0.50 10.64
CA MET A 164 12.40 -0.48 12.09
C MET A 164 10.92 -0.40 12.47
N SER A 165 10.63 -0.74 13.72
CA SER A 165 9.29 -0.59 14.28
C SER A 165 8.95 0.87 14.53
N ALA A 166 7.65 1.17 14.61
CA ALA A 166 7.16 2.47 15.05
C ALA A 166 7.75 2.86 16.43
N ALA A 167 7.87 1.91 17.36
CA ALA A 167 8.44 2.15 18.69
C ALA A 167 9.93 2.52 18.64
N ASP A 168 10.72 1.85 17.79
CA ASP A 168 12.14 2.17 17.59
C ASP A 168 12.31 3.54 16.93
N PHE A 169 11.44 3.86 15.97
CA PHE A 169 11.42 5.17 15.34
C PHE A 169 11.15 6.27 16.36
N ILE A 170 10.13 6.11 17.21
CA ILE A 170 9.81 7.06 18.29
C ILE A 170 11.01 7.22 19.24
N ASN A 171 11.68 6.13 19.62
CA ASN A 171 12.87 6.18 20.48
C ASN A 171 14.04 6.97 19.87
N GLY A 172 14.34 6.70 18.60
CA GLY A 172 15.51 7.25 17.94
C GLY A 172 15.32 8.67 17.42
N TYR A 173 14.13 8.97 16.89
CA TYR A 173 13.84 10.23 16.22
C TYR A 173 12.98 11.18 17.07
N ARG A 174 12.42 10.72 18.18
CA ARG A 174 11.57 11.51 19.09
C ARG A 174 10.40 12.16 18.33
N LEU A 175 9.68 11.35 17.55
CA LEU A 175 8.43 11.78 16.96
C LEU A 175 7.41 12.04 18.07
N GLU A 176 6.82 13.23 18.07
CA GLU A 176 5.81 13.64 19.04
C GLU A 176 4.42 13.78 18.39
N ALA A 177 3.37 13.76 19.22
CA ALA A 177 2.03 14.11 18.78
C ALA A 177 1.98 15.58 18.31
N SER A 178 1.01 15.90 17.46
CA SER A 178 0.85 17.21 16.81
C SER A 178 1.91 17.56 15.76
N GLU A 179 2.87 16.67 15.49
CA GLU A 179 3.71 16.77 14.30
C GLU A 179 2.98 16.30 13.04
N ASN A 180 3.46 16.69 11.85
CA ASN A 180 2.78 16.40 10.59
C ASN A 180 3.65 15.60 9.61
N PHE A 181 3.04 14.62 8.96
CA PHE A 181 3.57 13.98 7.77
C PHE A 181 3.02 14.65 6.51
N GLU A 182 3.91 14.88 5.55
CA GLU A 182 3.61 15.51 4.26
C GLU A 182 3.66 14.53 3.09
#